data_AF-A0A9D3PTM3-F1
#
_entry.id   AF-A0A9D3PTM3-F1
#
_cell.length_a   1.000
_cell.length_b   1.000
_cell.length_c   1.000
_cell.angle_alpha   90.00
_cell.angle_beta   90.00
_cell.angle_gamma   90.00
#
_symmetry.space_group_name_H-M   'P 1'
#
loop_
_entity.id
_entity.type
_entity.pdbx_description
1 polymer ?
#
loop_
_entity_poly.entity_id
_entity_poly.type
_entity_poly.pdbx_seq_one_letter_code
_entity_poly.pdbx_strand_id
1 'polypeptide(L)'
;MPYCNSPKIKMTSSSLLPQTLLFWTCEKYPSSKDWRNLRESVLRLAKKLHKCTSQRYLRHYFVHSYNLLKYTNANELDIMAKKICDFLDNPGIYIH
;
A
#
# COMPACT_ATOMS: atom_id res chain seq x y z
N MET A 1 15.25 -35.74 2.79
CA MET A 1 15.73 -34.43 3.30
C MET A 1 15.71 -33.42 2.16
N PRO A 2 15.47 -32.11 2.40
CA PRO A 2 14.93 -31.48 3.59
C PRO A 2 13.58 -30.80 3.33
N TYR A 3 12.85 -30.63 4.43
CA TYR A 3 11.71 -29.74 4.53
C TYR A 3 12.18 -28.31 4.23
N CYS A 4 11.78 -27.74 3.09
CA CYS A 4 11.72 -26.29 2.97
C CYS A 4 10.51 -25.84 3.78
N ASN A 5 10.74 -25.67 5.08
CA ASN A 5 9.96 -24.77 5.92
C ASN A 5 10.08 -23.38 5.29
N SER A 6 9.29 -23.11 4.25
CA SER A 6 8.98 -21.74 3.87
C SER A 6 8.48 -21.11 5.15
N PRO A 7 9.16 -20.07 5.68
CA PRO A 7 8.63 -19.36 6.81
C PRO A 7 7.21 -18.99 6.40
N LYS A 8 6.21 -19.45 7.14
CA LYS A 8 4.86 -18.90 7.01
C LYS A 8 5.09 -17.42 7.17
N ILE A 9 5.04 -16.67 6.07
CA ILE A 9 5.22 -15.22 6.04
C ILE A 9 3.96 -14.67 6.72
N LYS A 10 3.90 -14.83 8.04
CA LYS A 10 3.22 -13.96 8.98
C LYS A 10 4.10 -12.73 9.22
N MET A 11 4.81 -12.23 8.19
CA MET A 11 5.34 -10.87 8.19
C MET A 11 4.13 -9.98 7.94
N THR A 12 3.47 -9.63 9.04
CA THR A 12 2.72 -8.38 9.23
C THR A 12 2.33 -7.68 7.93
N SER A 13 1.17 -8.04 7.38
CA SER A 13 0.56 -7.35 6.25
C SER A 13 0.50 -5.82 6.44
N SER A 14 0.57 -5.32 7.67
CA SER A 14 0.58 -3.90 8.01
C SER A 14 1.81 -3.12 7.51
N SER A 15 3.01 -3.72 7.44
CA SER A 15 4.24 -3.01 7.03
C SER A 15 4.62 -3.20 5.57
N LEU A 16 4.18 -4.29 4.94
CA LEU A 16 4.53 -4.61 3.54
C LEU A 16 3.74 -3.76 2.53
N LEU A 17 2.48 -3.46 2.83
CA LEU A 17 1.63 -2.60 1.99
C LEU A 17 2.22 -1.20 1.80
N PRO A 18 2.57 -0.44 2.87
CA PRO A 18 3.14 0.89 2.71
C PRO A 18 4.52 0.88 2.04
N GLN A 19 5.37 -0.13 2.31
CA GLN A 19 6.68 -0.24 1.65
C GLN A 19 6.55 -0.51 0.14
N THR A 20 5.70 -1.45 -0.24
CA THR A 20 5.45 -1.78 -1.65
C THR A 20 4.87 -0.58 -2.40
N LEU A 21 3.95 0.15 -1.75
CA LEU A 21 3.35 1.36 -2.31
C LEU A 21 4.39 2.48 -2.50
N LEU A 22 5.31 2.64 -1.56
CA LEU A 22 6.40 3.62 -1.66
C LEU A 22 7.27 3.31 -2.87
N PHE A 23 7.73 2.06 -3.03
CA PHE A 23 8.54 1.67 -4.18
C PHE A 23 7.84 1.93 -5.51
N TRP A 24 6.57 1.52 -5.64
CA TRP A 24 5.74 1.80 -6.82
C TRP A 24 5.51 3.29 -7.10
N THR A 25 5.68 4.15 -6.10
CA THR A 25 5.47 5.59 -6.23
C THR A 25 6.77 6.29 -6.57
N CYS A 26 7.90 5.84 -6.02
CA CYS A 26 9.25 6.25 -6.44
C CYS A 26 9.51 5.92 -7.91
N GLU A 27 9.04 4.75 -8.38
CA GLU A 27 9.14 4.38 -9.80
C GLU A 27 8.31 5.31 -10.70
N LYS A 28 7.11 5.71 -10.24
CA LYS A 28 6.23 6.62 -11.00
C LYS A 28 6.70 8.08 -10.97
N TYR A 29 7.33 8.50 -9.89
CA TYR A 29 7.80 9.85 -9.65
C TYR A 29 9.30 9.85 -9.31
N PRO A 30 10.17 9.70 -10.32
CA PRO A 30 11.61 9.55 -10.10
C PRO A 30 12.31 10.86 -9.71
N SER A 31 11.67 12.02 -9.91
CA SER A 31 12.28 13.31 -9.64
C SER A 31 12.13 13.72 -8.18
N SER A 32 13.22 14.16 -7.56
CA SER A 32 13.19 14.74 -6.20
C SER A 32 12.25 15.95 -6.08
N LYS A 33 11.95 16.64 -7.19
CA LYS A 33 10.98 17.73 -7.23
C LYS A 33 9.55 17.26 -6.95
N ASP A 34 9.20 16.04 -7.35
CA ASP A 34 7.86 15.46 -7.15
C ASP A 34 7.57 15.18 -5.66
N TRP A 35 8.61 15.08 -4.84
CA TRP A 35 8.55 14.78 -3.41
C TRP A 35 8.68 16.01 -2.51
N ARG A 36 8.91 17.20 -3.08
CA ARG A 36 9.10 18.45 -2.32
C ARG A 36 7.88 18.82 -1.48
N ASN A 37 6.68 18.54 -2.00
CA ASN A 37 5.44 18.73 -1.26
C ASN A 37 5.06 17.40 -0.60
N LEU A 38 5.44 17.25 0.67
CA LEU A 38 5.17 16.03 1.44
C LEU A 38 3.67 15.75 1.52
N ARG A 39 2.85 16.78 1.76
CA ARG A 39 1.38 16.65 1.81
C ARG A 39 0.82 16.09 0.52
N GLU A 40 1.24 16.64 -0.62
CA GLU A 40 0.79 16.16 -1.93
C GLU A 40 1.29 14.74 -2.21
N SER A 41 2.52 14.42 -1.82
CA SER A 41 3.12 13.09 -1.97
C SER A 41 2.35 12.03 -1.16
N VAL A 42 2.01 12.35 0.08
CA VAL A 42 1.20 11.47 0.95
C VAL A 42 -0.22 11.29 0.38
N LEU A 43 -0.84 12.35 -0.14
CA LEU A 43 -2.14 12.25 -0.80
C LEU A 43 -2.09 11.36 -2.05
N ARG A 44 -1.03 11.45 -2.86
CA ARG A 44 -0.83 10.58 -4.03
C ARG A 44 -0.69 9.11 -3.61
N LEU A 45 0.07 8.84 -2.55
CA LEU A 45 0.21 7.51 -1.96
C LEU A 45 -1.14 6.98 -1.47
N ALA A 46 -1.87 7.76 -0.66
CA ALA A 46 -3.17 7.38 -0.13
C ALA A 46 -4.20 7.09 -1.24
N LYS A 47 -4.26 7.90 -2.30
CA LYS A 47 -5.12 7.64 -3.46
C LYS A 47 -4.77 6.33 -4.17
N LYS A 48 -3.48 6.04 -4.33
CA LYS A 48 -3.02 4.80 -4.94
C LYS A 48 -3.35 3.59 -4.07
N LEU A 49 -3.18 3.71 -2.75
CA LEU A 49 -3.57 2.68 -1.79
C LEU A 49 -5.07 2.42 -1.84
N HIS A 50 -5.90 3.46 -1.81
CA HIS A 50 -7.36 3.33 -1.93
C HIS A 50 -7.75 2.55 -3.18
N LYS A 51 -7.14 2.87 -4.33
CA LYS A 51 -7.38 2.16 -5.58
C LYS A 51 -6.97 0.68 -5.47
N CYS A 52 -5.78 0.38 -4.93
CA CYS A 52 -5.31 -1.00 -4.76
C CYS A 52 -6.22 -1.81 -3.83
N THR A 53 -6.67 -1.22 -2.73
CA THR A 53 -7.57 -1.86 -1.77
C THR A 53 -8.96 -2.09 -2.37
N SER A 54 -9.51 -1.10 -3.08
CA SER A 54 -10.79 -1.22 -3.81
C SER A 54 -10.74 -2.27 -4.92
N GLN A 55 -9.62 -2.35 -5.64
CA GLN A 55 -9.38 -3.36 -6.68
C GLN A 55 -8.96 -4.73 -6.10
N ARG A 56 -8.76 -4.82 -4.78
CA ARG A 56 -8.22 -6.00 -4.04
C ARG A 56 -6.95 -6.57 -4.68
N TYR A 57 -6.16 -5.68 -5.27
CA TYR A 57 -4.97 -6.02 -6.03
C TYR A 57 -3.84 -5.05 -5.70
N LEU A 58 -2.81 -5.57 -5.02
CA LEU A 58 -1.53 -4.90 -4.87
C LEU A 58 -0.43 -5.87 -5.27
N ARG A 59 0.21 -5.58 -6.40
CA ARG A 59 1.34 -6.36 -6.89
C ARG A 59 2.55 -6.13 -6.00
N HIS A 60 3.17 -7.21 -5.52
CA HIS A 60 4.44 -7.12 -4.81
C HIS A 60 5.51 -6.55 -5.74
N TYR A 61 6.31 -5.60 -5.23
CA TYR A 61 7.26 -4.85 -6.05
C TYR A 61 8.37 -5.75 -6.62
N PHE A 62 8.99 -6.59 -5.78
CA PHE A 62 10.04 -7.52 -6.22
C PHE A 62 9.52 -8.80 -6.88
N VAL A 63 8.26 -9.18 -6.60
CA VAL A 63 7.70 -10.49 -6.99
C VAL A 63 6.42 -10.24 -7.77
N HIS A 64 6.58 -10.02 -9.07
CA HIS A 64 5.50 -9.62 -9.98
C HIS A 64 4.32 -10.61 -10.04
N SER A 65 4.51 -11.86 -9.64
CA SER A 65 3.46 -12.90 -9.57
C SER A 65 2.66 -12.89 -8.27
N TYR A 66 3.07 -12.11 -7.26
CA TYR A 66 2.46 -12.13 -5.94
C TYR A 66 1.51 -10.95 -5.73
N ASN A 67 0.26 -11.25 -5.39
CA ASN A 67 -0.71 -10.26 -4.93
C ASN A 67 -0.70 -10.23 -3.40
N LEU A 68 -0.26 -9.12 -2.83
CA LEU A 68 -0.18 -8.90 -1.38
C LEU A 68 -1.55 -8.92 -0.70
N LEU A 69 -2.63 -8.60 -1.43
CA LEU A 69 -3.98 -8.57 -0.89
C LEU A 69 -4.75 -9.89 -1.07
N LYS A 70 -4.12 -10.92 -1.67
CA LYS A 70 -4.78 -12.20 -1.99
C LYS A 70 -5.30 -12.95 -0.77
N TYR A 71 -4.63 -12.79 0.37
CA TYR A 71 -4.94 -13.52 1.61
C TYR A 71 -5.58 -12.63 2.68
N THR A 72 -5.86 -11.36 2.36
CA THR A 72 -6.53 -10.43 3.27
C THR A 72 -8.04 -10.59 3.14
N ASN A 73 -8.76 -10.57 4.26
CA ASN A 73 -10.20 -10.68 4.25
C ASN A 73 -10.83 -9.50 3.47
N ALA A 74 -11.77 -9.78 2.58
CA ALA A 74 -12.47 -8.76 1.81
C ALA A 74 -13.10 -7.68 2.70
N ASN A 75 -13.64 -8.06 3.87
CA ASN A 75 -14.21 -7.13 4.82
C ASN A 75 -13.15 -6.20 5.45
N GLU A 76 -11.95 -6.73 5.76
CA GLU A 76 -10.84 -5.92 6.25
C GLU A 76 -10.33 -4.94 5.18
N LEU A 77 -10.31 -5.37 3.92
CA LEU A 77 -9.98 -4.50 2.78
C LEU A 77 -11.02 -3.39 2.61
N ASP A 78 -12.30 -3.70 2.69
CA ASP A 78 -13.37 -2.69 2.54
C ASP A 78 -13.34 -1.67 3.69
N ILE A 79 -13.11 -2.12 4.93
CA ILE A 79 -12.89 -1.24 6.09
C ILE A 79 -11.66 -0.35 5.88
N MET A 80 -10.57 -0.93 5.37
CA MET A 80 -9.35 -0.17 5.09
C MET A 80 -9.56 0.85 3.98
N ALA A 81 -10.26 0.49 2.90
CA ALA A 81 -10.61 1.40 1.81
C ALA A 81 -11.44 2.58 2.34
N LYS A 82 -12.44 2.31 3.17
CA LYS A 82 -13.25 3.35 3.81
C LYS A 82 -12.41 4.31 4.65
N LYS A 83 -11.55 3.80 5.54
CA LYS A 83 -10.65 4.63 6.37
C LYS A 83 -9.72 5.51 5.52
N ILE A 84 -9.22 4.99 4.40
CA ILE A 84 -8.38 5.77 3.48
C ILE A 84 -9.22 6.84 2.77
N CYS A 85 -10.46 6.54 2.39
CA CYS A 85 -11.37 7.52 1.81
C CYS A 85 -11.66 8.65 2.80
N ASP A 86 -11.98 8.33 4.05
CA ASP A 86 -12.22 9.31 5.11
C ASP A 86 -10.99 10.22 5.33
N PHE A 87 -9.79 9.64 5.29
CA PHE A 87 -8.53 10.40 5.34
C PHE A 87 -8.33 11.31 4.12
N LEU A 88 -8.69 10.86 2.92
CA LEU A 88 -8.58 11.64 1.68
C LEU A 88 -9.59 12.80 1.64
N ASP A 89 -10.76 12.64 2.25
CA ASP A 89 -11.79 13.68 2.35
C ASP A 89 -11.38 14.79 3.31
N ASN A 90 -10.70 14.46 4.42
CA ASN A 90 -10.15 15.47 5.33
C ASN A 90 -8.71 15.17 5.79
N PRO A 91 -7.72 15.42 4.92
CA PRO A 91 -6.33 15.13 5.23
C PRO A 91 -5.72 16.11 6.24
N GLY A 92 -6.34 17.28 6.44
CA GLY A 92 -5.86 18.30 7.38
C GLY A 92 -6.02 17.93 8.85
N ILE A 93 -6.82 16.90 9.16
CA ILE A 93 -6.95 16.35 10.52
C ILE A 93 -5.70 15.55 10.91
N TYR A 94 -4.98 14.99 9.93
CA TYR A 94 -3.89 14.03 10.16
C TYR A 94 -2.52 14.52 9.70
N ILE A 95 -2.48 15.50 8.80
CA ILE A 95 -1.25 16.12 8.29
C ILE A 95 -1.28 17.60 8.68
N HIS A 96 -0.50 17.96 9.70
CA HIS A 96 -0.23 19.33 10.14
C HIS A 96 0.99 19.91 9.43
#